data_AF-A0AAW2L123-F1
#
_entry.id   AF-A0AAW2L123-F1
#
_cell.length_a   1.000
_cell.length_b   1.000
_cell.length_c   1.000
_cell.angle_alpha   90.00
_cell.angle_beta   90.00
_cell.angle_gamma   90.00
#
_symmetry.space_group_name_H-M   'P 1'
#
loop_
_entity.id
_entity.type
_entity.pdbx_description
1 polymer ?
#
loop_
_entity_poly.entity_id
_entity_poly.type
_entity_poly.pdbx_seq_one_letter_code
_entity_poly.pdbx_strand_id
1 'polypeptide(L)'
;MGLDSIPCKHGMSAICSQNLDPEDFVNPCYSVTVFIEVYKHAILPVNGPKLWEKTGMIPPLPPNFGRGAGRPPRARRLESDEPSKHGKKRTRGQQNPITRLKRQPYKVKCHYCGEIGHNQKGCSRKKMDFPAEQNTAAHNPPN
;
A
#
# COMPACT_ATOMS: atom_id res chain seq x y z
N MET A 1 -16.06 -10.00 26.44
CA MET A 1 -14.60 -10.13 26.31
C MET A 1 -14.27 -9.79 24.87
N GLY A 2 -13.59 -8.66 24.64
CA GLY A 2 -13.22 -8.22 23.30
C GLY A 2 -12.21 -9.19 22.70
N LEU A 3 -12.40 -9.56 21.44
CA LEU A 3 -11.35 -10.17 20.63
C LEU A 3 -10.32 -9.07 20.34
N ASP A 4 -9.57 -8.67 21.36
CA ASP A 4 -8.47 -7.72 21.22
C ASP A 4 -7.29 -8.50 20.66
N SER A 5 -7.46 -8.81 19.38
CA SER A 5 -6.52 -9.42 18.47
C SER A 5 -5.31 -8.53 18.31
N ILE A 6 -4.18 -9.18 17.99
CA ILE A 6 -2.94 -8.66 17.40
C ILE A 6 -2.92 -7.12 17.26
N PRO A 7 -2.02 -6.41 17.97
CA PRO A 7 -2.01 -4.96 17.98
C PRO A 7 -2.04 -4.36 16.57
N CYS A 8 -2.87 -3.34 16.36
CA CYS A 8 -2.89 -2.63 15.08
C CYS A 8 -1.51 -1.97 14.81
N LYS A 9 -1.26 -1.55 13.57
CA LYS A 9 0.01 -0.88 13.19
C LYS A 9 0.41 0.30 14.11
N HIS A 10 -0.57 1.04 14.63
CA HIS A 10 -0.31 2.15 15.56
C HIS A 10 0.03 1.63 16.96
N GLY A 11 -0.65 0.57 17.42
CA GLY A 11 -0.35 -0.11 18.68
C GLY A 11 1.06 -0.71 18.68
N MET A 12 1.42 -1.41 17.60
CA MET A 12 2.78 -1.95 17.39
C MET A 12 3.83 -0.82 17.46
N SER A 13 3.60 0.30 16.78
CA SER A 13 4.50 1.44 16.83
C SER A 13 4.64 2.03 18.24
N ALA A 14 3.55 2.13 18.99
CA ALA A 14 3.57 2.66 20.36
C ALA A 14 4.30 1.72 21.34
N ILE A 15 4.10 0.41 21.21
CA ILE A 15 4.80 -0.63 21.98
C ILE A 15 6.31 -0.56 21.70
N CYS A 16 6.71 -0.59 20.43
CA CYS A 16 8.12 -0.51 20.06
C CYS A 16 8.77 0.81 20.52
N SER A 17 8.04 1.93 20.49
CA SER A 17 8.57 3.22 20.99
C SER A 17 8.88 3.23 22.48
N GLN A 18 8.26 2.32 23.25
CA GLN A 18 8.50 2.16 24.68
C GLN A 18 9.55 1.07 24.98
N ASN A 19 10.19 0.50 23.95
CA ASN A 19 11.09 -0.68 24.07
C ASN A 19 10.43 -1.87 24.77
N LEU A 20 9.11 -2.03 24.60
CA LEU A 20 8.38 -3.21 25.07
C LEU A 20 8.32 -4.26 23.97
N ASP A 21 8.20 -5.53 24.36
CA ASP A 21 8.04 -6.63 23.42
C ASP A 21 6.59 -6.64 22.90
N PRO A 22 6.35 -6.54 21.58
CA PRO A 22 5.01 -6.64 21.03
C PRO A 22 4.34 -7.99 21.25
N GLU A 23 5.11 -9.08 21.42
CA GLU A 23 4.53 -10.43 21.62
C GLU A 23 3.74 -10.52 22.93
N ASP A 24 4.15 -9.79 23.97
CA ASP A 24 3.44 -9.71 25.26
C ASP A 24 2.02 -9.10 25.15
N PHE A 25 1.76 -8.38 24.05
CA PHE A 25 0.47 -7.74 23.78
C PHE A 25 -0.40 -8.54 22.79
N VAL A 26 0.07 -9.70 22.33
CA VAL A 26 -0.71 -10.60 21.48
C VAL A 26 -1.51 -11.55 22.35
N ASN A 27 -2.79 -11.73 22.02
CA ASN A 27 -3.64 -12.67 22.76
C ASN A 27 -3.07 -14.11 22.67
N PRO A 28 -2.99 -14.85 23.78
CA PRO A 28 -2.52 -16.24 23.80
C PRO A 28 -3.24 -17.18 22.83
N CYS A 29 -4.47 -16.86 22.39
CA CYS A 29 -5.20 -17.65 21.41
C CYS A 29 -4.48 -17.78 20.05
N TYR A 30 -3.52 -16.89 19.75
CA TYR A 30 -2.69 -16.95 18.55
C TYR A 30 -1.38 -17.73 18.74
N SER A 31 -1.15 -18.28 19.94
CA SER A 31 0.05 -19.09 20.19
C SER A 31 -0.04 -20.46 19.52
N VAL A 32 1.14 -20.99 19.14
CA VAL A 32 1.26 -22.34 18.55
C VAL A 32 0.81 -23.41 19.53
N THR A 33 1.05 -23.22 20.82
CA THR A 33 0.62 -24.16 21.87
C THR A 33 -0.90 -24.29 21.93
N VAL A 34 -1.62 -23.16 21.94
CA VAL A 34 -3.08 -23.15 21.91
C VAL A 34 -3.60 -23.72 20.59
N PHE A 35 -2.96 -23.40 19.46
CA PHE A 35 -3.34 -24.00 18.17
C PHE A 35 -3.24 -25.53 18.21
N ILE A 36 -2.11 -26.08 18.66
CA ILE A 36 -1.92 -27.53 18.80
C ILE A 36 -2.97 -28.11 19.75
N GLU A 37 -3.25 -27.45 20.87
CA GLU A 37 -4.23 -27.94 21.84
C GLU A 37 -5.66 -27.96 21.29
N VAL A 38 -6.07 -26.93 20.53
CA VAL A 38 -7.39 -26.85 19.90
C VAL A 38 -7.54 -27.90 18.81
N TYR A 39 -6.50 -28.13 18.02
CA TYR A 39 -6.50 -29.07 16.89
C TYR A 39 -5.89 -30.44 17.23
N LYS A 40 -5.67 -30.75 18.53
CA LYS A 40 -5.08 -32.05 18.96
C LYS A 40 -5.97 -33.24 18.65
N HIS A 41 -7.27 -33.00 18.49
CA HIS A 41 -8.26 -34.02 18.18
C HIS A 41 -8.61 -34.02 16.70
N ALA A 42 -8.90 -35.20 16.16
CA ALA A 42 -9.28 -35.33 14.77
C ALA A 42 -10.59 -34.56 14.50
N ILE A 43 -10.53 -33.58 13.60
CA ILE A 43 -11.73 -32.99 13.02
C ILE A 43 -12.28 -33.99 12.04
N LEU A 44 -13.35 -34.68 12.44
CA LEU A 44 -14.02 -35.63 11.57
C LEU A 44 -14.61 -34.91 10.36
N PRO A 45 -14.50 -35.50 9.16
CA PRO A 45 -15.12 -34.93 7.98
C PRO A 45 -16.63 -34.86 8.19
N VAL A 46 -17.20 -33.70 7.90
CA VAL A 46 -18.66 -33.58 7.79
C VAL A 46 -19.08 -34.23 6.49
N ASN A 47 -20.20 -34.97 6.53
CA ASN A 47 -20.81 -35.55 5.34
C ASN A 47 -20.99 -34.49 4.25
N GLY A 48 -20.98 -34.90 2.97
CA GLY A 48 -21.20 -33.97 1.87
C GLY A 48 -22.66 -33.47 1.80
N PRO A 49 -22.94 -32.37 1.07
CA PRO A 49 -24.30 -31.81 0.94
C PRO A 49 -25.37 -32.80 0.48
N LYS A 50 -24.99 -33.85 -0.26
CA LYS A 50 -25.90 -34.92 -0.72
C LYS A 50 -26.42 -35.81 0.42
N LEU A 51 -25.66 -35.92 1.51
CA LEU A 51 -25.98 -36.75 2.68
C LEU A 51 -26.58 -35.91 3.83
N TRP A 52 -26.67 -34.59 3.69
CA TRP A 52 -27.32 -33.74 4.68
C TRP A 52 -28.83 -33.95 4.67
N GLU A 53 -29.42 -33.98 5.85
CA GLU A 53 -30.88 -34.03 5.99
C GLU A 53 -31.49 -32.79 5.36
N LYS A 54 -32.51 -32.99 4.52
CA LYS A 54 -33.26 -31.88 3.94
C LYS A 54 -34.17 -31.29 5.00
N THR A 55 -33.81 -30.15 5.52
CA THR A 55 -34.66 -29.40 6.43
C THR A 55 -35.83 -28.78 5.65
N GLY A 56 -37.06 -28.87 6.15
CA GLY A 56 -38.23 -28.16 5.62
C GLY A 56 -38.26 -26.66 5.95
N MET A 57 -37.19 -26.15 6.56
CA MET A 57 -37.06 -24.75 6.94
C MET A 57 -36.77 -23.89 5.72
N ILE A 58 -37.29 -22.67 5.72
CA ILE A 58 -37.03 -21.68 4.68
C ILE A 58 -35.52 -21.37 4.68
N PRO A 59 -34.83 -21.46 3.53
CA PRO A 59 -33.42 -21.11 3.45
C PRO A 59 -33.20 -19.66 3.92
N PRO A 60 -32.06 -19.36 4.58
CA PRO A 60 -31.75 -17.99 4.94
C PRO A 60 -31.71 -17.13 3.67
N LEU A 61 -32.29 -15.93 3.76
CA LEU A 61 -32.17 -14.96 2.68
C LEU A 61 -30.69 -14.63 2.48
N PRO A 62 -30.25 -14.38 1.23
CA PRO A 62 -28.90 -13.93 0.99
C PRO A 62 -28.62 -12.64 1.80
N PRO A 63 -27.39 -12.45 2.30
CA PRO A 63 -27.04 -11.20 2.96
C PRO A 63 -27.34 -10.03 2.03
N ASN A 64 -28.03 -9.01 2.54
CA ASN A 64 -28.25 -7.79 1.78
C ASN A 64 -26.95 -6.97 1.79
N PHE A 65 -26.09 -7.22 0.81
CA PHE A 65 -24.84 -6.47 0.64
C PHE A 65 -25.04 -5.00 0.26
N GLY A 66 -26.30 -4.55 0.08
CA GLY A 66 -26.63 -3.21 -0.36
C GLY A 66 -25.96 -2.83 -1.68
N ARG A 67 -26.11 -1.57 -2.10
CA ARG A 67 -25.15 -0.98 -3.04
C ARG A 67 -23.98 -0.47 -2.20
N GLY A 68 -22.77 -0.93 -2.50
CA GLY A 68 -21.56 -0.35 -1.93
C GLY A 68 -21.57 1.16 -2.15
N ALA A 69 -21.05 1.91 -1.18
CA ALA A 69 -20.84 3.35 -1.35
C ALA A 69 -20.06 3.56 -2.65
N GLY A 70 -20.70 4.23 -3.61
CA GLY A 70 -20.07 4.53 -4.89
C GLY A 70 -18.76 5.28 -4.65
N ARG A 71 -17.87 5.24 -5.64
CA ARG A 71 -16.61 5.98 -5.60
C ARG A 71 -16.90 7.43 -5.19
N PRO A 72 -16.28 7.96 -4.11
CA PRO A 72 -16.43 9.36 -3.75
C PRO A 72 -16.06 10.25 -4.95
N PRO A 73 -16.81 11.33 -5.20
CA PRO A 73 -16.50 12.24 -6.30
C PRO A 73 -15.05 12.74 -6.17
N ARG A 74 -14.35 12.81 -7.30
CA ARG A 74 -12.94 13.26 -7.34
C ARG A 74 -12.79 14.72 -6.89
N ALA A 75 -13.85 15.51 -7.05
CA ALA A 75 -13.92 16.88 -6.57
C ALA A 75 -14.54 16.91 -5.17
N ARG A 76 -13.91 17.64 -4.25
CA ARG A 76 -14.52 18.01 -2.98
C ARG A 76 -15.73 18.92 -3.26
N ARG A 77 -16.80 18.79 -2.46
CA ARG A 77 -17.88 19.77 -2.42
C ARG A 77 -17.33 21.12 -1.95
N LEU A 78 -17.56 22.16 -2.73
CA LEU A 78 -17.24 23.55 -2.37
C LEU A 78 -18.34 24.05 -1.43
N GLU A 79 -17.95 24.71 -0.34
CA GLU A 79 -18.91 25.40 0.53
C GLU A 79 -19.38 26.70 -0.15
N SER A 80 -20.52 27.24 0.28
CA SER A 80 -21.18 28.38 -0.37
C SER A 80 -20.27 29.62 -0.53
N ASP A 81 -19.34 29.82 0.40
CA ASP A 81 -18.40 30.96 0.41
C ASP A 81 -17.10 30.70 -0.36
N GLU A 82 -16.92 29.52 -0.94
CA GLU A 82 -15.67 29.15 -1.60
C GLU A 82 -15.74 29.40 -3.12
N PRO A 83 -14.78 30.15 -3.72
CA PRO A 83 -14.86 30.56 -5.12
C PRO A 83 -14.65 29.37 -6.08
N SER A 84 -15.61 29.14 -6.99
CA SER A 84 -15.54 28.11 -8.02
C SER A 84 -14.36 28.34 -8.98
N LYS A 85 -13.53 27.30 -9.19
CA LYS A 85 -12.42 27.31 -10.18
C LYS A 85 -12.87 27.16 -11.64
N HIS A 86 -14.16 27.37 -11.96
CA HIS A 86 -14.61 27.42 -13.34
C HIS A 86 -14.29 28.79 -13.93
N GLY A 87 -13.12 28.90 -14.54
CA GLY A 87 -12.73 30.06 -15.33
C GLY A 87 -11.37 30.61 -14.94
N LYS A 88 -10.30 29.94 -15.39
CA LYS A 88 -9.02 30.51 -15.86
C LYS A 88 -8.01 29.37 -15.96
N LYS A 89 -7.55 29.07 -17.17
CA LYS A 89 -6.37 28.23 -17.41
C LYS A 89 -5.23 28.84 -16.58
N ARG A 90 -4.80 28.17 -15.51
CA ARG A 90 -3.71 28.67 -14.67
C ARG A 90 -2.43 28.58 -15.51
N THR A 91 -1.83 29.71 -15.84
CA THR A 91 -0.48 29.78 -16.40
C THR A 91 0.48 29.11 -15.42
N ARG A 92 1.37 28.26 -15.95
CA ARG A 92 2.40 27.50 -15.21
C ARG A 92 3.27 28.48 -14.41
N GLY A 93 2.95 28.72 -13.14
CA GLY A 93 3.70 29.66 -12.31
C GLY A 93 3.03 30.11 -11.02
N GLN A 94 1.69 30.08 -10.92
CA GLN A 94 1.00 30.54 -9.70
C GLN A 94 0.37 29.37 -8.93
N GLN A 95 1.16 28.75 -8.06
CA GLN A 95 0.72 27.75 -7.09
C GLN A 95 1.08 28.24 -5.68
N ASN A 96 0.11 28.15 -4.76
CA ASN A 96 0.17 28.64 -3.37
C ASN A 96 1.46 28.22 -2.64
N PRO A 97 2.14 29.11 -1.90
CA PRO A 97 3.41 28.80 -1.24
C PRO A 97 3.31 27.83 -0.04
N ILE A 98 2.12 27.59 0.50
CA ILE A 98 1.96 27.07 1.89
C ILE A 98 1.93 25.53 1.97
N THR A 99 1.66 24.79 0.90
CA THR A 99 1.41 23.33 0.97
C THR A 99 2.55 22.44 0.49
N ARG A 100 3.78 22.95 0.30
CA ARG A 100 4.94 22.09 0.05
C ARG A 100 6.10 22.49 0.96
N LEU A 101 6.34 21.68 1.99
CA LEU A 101 7.66 21.63 2.59
C LEU A 101 8.63 21.30 1.45
N LYS A 102 9.54 22.23 1.11
CA LYS A 102 10.53 22.00 0.05
C LYS A 102 11.29 20.73 0.44
N ARG A 103 11.21 19.70 -0.39
CA ARG A 103 12.02 18.49 -0.22
C ARG A 103 13.48 18.93 -0.10
N GLN A 104 14.07 18.72 1.07
CA GLN A 104 15.51 18.83 1.24
C GLN A 104 16.14 17.86 0.22
N PRO A 105 16.93 18.34 -0.76
CA PRO A 105 17.52 17.47 -1.75
C PRO A 105 18.54 16.58 -1.05
N TYR A 106 18.17 15.32 -0.81
CA TYR A 106 19.12 14.32 -0.35
C TYR A 106 20.21 14.19 -1.41
N LYS A 107 21.45 14.50 -1.04
CA LYS A 107 22.58 14.42 -1.96
C LYS A 107 22.89 12.95 -2.21
N VAL A 108 22.61 12.49 -3.43
CA VAL A 108 22.83 11.09 -3.83
C VAL A 108 24.33 10.80 -3.90
N LYS A 109 24.76 9.74 -3.22
CA LYS A 109 26.11 9.18 -3.32
C LYS A 109 26.15 8.17 -4.47
N CYS A 110 27.15 8.29 -5.34
CA CYS A 110 27.35 7.35 -6.42
C CYS A 110 27.90 6.02 -5.89
N HIS A 111 27.23 4.90 -6.15
CA HIS A 111 27.70 3.57 -5.75
C HIS A 111 28.93 3.08 -6.53
N TYR A 112 29.29 3.76 -7.63
CA TYR A 112 30.46 3.40 -8.46
C TYR A 112 31.72 4.15 -8.05
N CYS A 113 31.69 5.49 -8.07
CA CYS A 113 32.87 6.30 -7.74
C CYS A 113 32.88 6.83 -6.30
N GLY A 114 31.80 6.66 -5.54
CA GLY A 114 31.70 7.12 -4.15
C GLY A 114 31.43 8.61 -3.96
N GLU A 115 31.50 9.42 -5.02
CA GLU A 115 31.29 10.88 -4.96
C GLU A 115 29.81 11.26 -4.79
N ILE A 116 29.57 12.42 -4.18
CA ILE A 116 28.24 12.94 -3.88
C ILE A 116 27.81 13.92 -4.99
N GLY A 117 26.57 13.81 -5.46
CA GLY A 117 25.98 14.74 -6.45
C GLY A 117 25.48 14.07 -7.73
N HIS A 118 25.75 12.78 -7.92
CA HIS A 118 25.24 12.00 -9.05
C HIS A 118 25.00 10.54 -8.64
N ASN A 119 24.20 9.82 -9.41
CA ASN A 119 23.95 8.38 -9.22
C ASN A 119 24.86 7.54 -10.14
N GLN A 120 24.91 6.23 -9.94
CA GLN A 120 25.74 5.32 -10.74
C GLN A 120 25.49 5.43 -12.26
N LYS A 121 24.25 5.70 -12.70
CA LYS A 121 23.90 5.86 -14.12
C LYS A 121 24.49 7.13 -14.73
N GLY A 122 24.59 8.20 -13.95
CA GLY A 122 25.18 9.48 -14.34
C GLY A 122 26.69 9.58 -14.11
N CYS A 123 27.34 8.50 -13.65
CA CYS A 123 28.76 8.54 -13.29
C CYS A 123 29.66 8.62 -14.53
N SER A 124 30.45 9.70 -14.63
CA SER A 124 31.39 9.90 -15.74
C SER A 124 32.46 8.80 -15.79
N ARG A 125 32.94 8.30 -14.63
CA ARG A 125 33.91 7.19 -14.58
C ARG A 125 33.34 5.92 -15.21
N LYS A 126 32.10 5.56 -14.85
CA LYS A 126 31.43 4.37 -15.41
C LYS A 126 31.21 4.46 -16.93
N LYS A 127 30.99 5.67 -17.47
CA LYS A 127 30.84 5.90 -18.93
C LYS A 127 32.17 5.80 -19.69
N MET A 128 33.29 6.03 -19.02
CA MET A 128 34.63 5.87 -19.58
C MET A 128 35.01 4.38 -19.60
N ASP A 129 34.66 3.63 -18.54
CA ASP A 129 34.98 2.20 -18.42
C ASP A 129 34.11 1.33 -19.35
N PHE A 130 32.93 1.82 -19.73
CA PHE A 130 32.03 1.17 -20.68
C PHE A 130 31.45 2.22 -21.64
N PRO A 131 32.19 2.59 -22.71
CA PRO A 131 31.65 3.45 -23.74
C PRO A 131 30.44 2.75 -24.36
N ALA A 132 29.30 3.43 -24.39
CA ALA A 132 28.12 2.92 -25.08
C ALA A 132 28.45 2.82 -26.59
N GLU A 133 28.48 1.61 -27.14
CA GLU A 133 28.55 1.38 -28.59
C GLU A 133 27.41 2.15 -29.27
N GLN A 134 27.80 3.05 -30.16
CA GLN A 134 26.91 3.88 -30.97
C GLN A 134 26.40 3.02 -32.12
N ASN A 135 25.13 2.63 -32.09
CA ASN A 135 24.49 2.03 -33.25
C ASN A 135 24.23 3.13 -34.30
N THR A 136 24.90 3.01 -35.45
CA THR A 136 24.87 4.00 -36.54
C THR A 136 23.57 3.91 -37.36
N ALA A 137 23.07 5.10 -37.70
CA ALA A 137 22.12 5.49 -38.75
C ALA A 137 21.41 4.40 -39.59
N ALA A 138 20.08 4.30 -39.43
CA ALA A 138 19.20 3.84 -40.50
C ALA A 138 18.84 5.04 -41.39
N HIS A 139 19.45 5.10 -42.57
CA HIS A 139 19.05 5.97 -43.68
C HIS A 139 17.72 5.45 -44.25
N ASN A 140 16.67 6.28 -44.25
CA ASN A 140 15.46 6.01 -45.01
C ASN A 140 15.55 6.74 -46.36
N PRO A 141 15.30 6.06 -47.50
CA PRO A 141 15.32 6.71 -48.81
C PRO A 141 14.08 7.61 -49.00
N PRO A 142 14.16 8.64 -49.85
CA PRO A 142 13.03 9.49 -50.17
C PRO A 142 12.06 8.79 -51.13
N ASN A 143 10.80 9.24 -51.03
CA ASN A 143 9.60 8.91 -51.80
C ASN A 143 9.83 8.76 -53.32
#